data_AF-A0A7C5BF84-F1
#
_entry.id   AF-A0A7C5BF84-F1
#
_cell.length_a   1.000
_cell.length_b   1.000
_cell.length_c   1.000
_cell.angle_alpha   90.00
_cell.angle_beta   90.00
_cell.angle_gamma   90.00
#
_symmetry.space_group_name_H-M   'P 1'
#
loop_
_entity.id
_entity.type
_entity.pdbx_description
1 polymer ?
#
loop_
_entity_poly.entity_id
_entity_poly.type
_entity_poly.pdbx_seq_one_letter_code
_entity_poly.pdbx_strand_id
1 'polypeptide(L)' 'MTPTLPQPAFYVFKCQQSAPPGMPKPSCVKAGDQESQELFGYMAQQLMTKGIMGTVQPIQTSCLGRCQQGPVMLVEPGH' A
#
# COMPACT_ATOMS: atom_id res chain seq x y z
N MET A 1 4.15 -28.88 18.76
CA MET A 1 3.08 -28.05 18.19
C MET A 1 3.65 -26.66 18.06
N THR A 2 4.11 -26.27 16.88
CA THR A 2 4.58 -24.90 16.64
C THR A 2 3.40 -23.98 16.97
N PRO A 3 3.56 -22.96 17.84
CA PRO A 3 2.47 -22.03 18.08
C PRO A 3 2.09 -21.43 16.73
N THR A 4 0.85 -21.63 16.30
CA THR A 4 0.29 -21.02 15.11
C THR A 4 0.29 -19.52 15.35
N LEU A 5 1.34 -18.82 14.92
CA LEU A 5 1.33 -17.36 14.89
C LEU A 5 0.10 -16.97 14.06
N PRO A 6 -0.81 -16.13 14.58
CA PRO A 6 -1.93 -15.67 13.79
C PRO A 6 -1.37 -14.89 12.59
N GLN A 7 -1.42 -15.53 11.42
CA GLN A 7 -1.05 -14.89 10.17
C GLN A 7 -2.20 -13.98 9.73
N PRO A 8 -1.90 -12.76 9.22
CA PRO A 8 -2.89 -11.96 8.52
C PRO A 8 -3.57 -12.79 7.44
N ALA A 9 -4.89 -12.67 7.35
CA ALA A 9 -5.64 -13.30 6.26
C ALA A 9 -5.37 -12.61 4.93
N PHE A 10 -5.08 -11.30 4.96
CA PHE A 10 -4.71 -10.51 3.79
C PHE A 10 -3.49 -9.63 4.05
N TYR A 11 -2.62 -9.55 3.06
CA TYR A 11 -1.55 -8.57 2.96
C TYR A 11 -1.89 -7.56 1.85
N VAL A 12 -1.81 -6.27 2.18
CA VAL A 12 -2.13 -5.18 1.27
C VAL A 12 -0.86 -4.38 0.98
N PHE A 13 -0.21 -4.66 -0.14
CA PHE A 13 1.02 -4.01 -0.58
C PHE A 13 0.70 -2.73 -1.35
N LYS A 14 0.92 -1.57 -0.73
CA LYS A 14 0.72 -0.27 -1.37
C LYS A 14 2.06 0.27 -1.88
N CYS A 15 2.13 0.63 -3.16
CA CYS A 15 3.30 1.26 -3.74
C CYS A 15 3.49 2.69 -3.19
N GLN A 16 4.61 2.93 -2.50
CA GLN A 16 4.99 4.22 -1.93
C GLN A 16 6.13 4.92 -2.67
N GLN A 17 6.54 4.41 -3.83
CA GLN A 17 7.58 5.06 -4.63
C GLN A 17 7.17 6.48 -5.03
N SER A 18 8.02 7.45 -4.70
CA SER A 18 8.01 8.80 -5.23
C SER A 18 9.08 8.97 -6.32
N ALA A 19 8.92 10.01 -7.14
CA ALA A 19 9.92 10.42 -8.12
C ALA A 19 10.20 11.93 -7.96
N PRO A 20 11.46 12.37 -8.18
CA PRO A 20 11.80 13.79 -8.21
C PRO A 20 10.98 14.57 -9.26
N PRO A 21 10.77 15.88 -9.05
CA PRO A 21 10.17 16.74 -10.07
C PRO A 21 10.96 16.70 -11.39
N GLY A 22 10.25 16.61 -12.52
CA GLY A 22 10.87 16.58 -13.86
C GLY A 22 11.20 15.20 -14.42
N MET A 23 10.98 14.12 -13.65
CA MET A 23 11.09 12.75 -14.19
C MET A 23 9.94 12.44 -15.16
N PRO A 24 10.23 11.83 -16.33
CA PRO A 24 9.20 11.51 -17.34
C PRO A 24 8.28 10.35 -16.91
N LYS A 25 8.74 9.50 -15.98
CA LYS A 25 8.00 8.33 -15.51
C LYS A 25 7.11 8.72 -14.31
N PRO A 26 5.80 8.41 -14.33
CA PRO A 26 4.93 8.66 -13.18
C PRO A 26 5.32 7.79 -11.98
N SER A 27 4.93 8.23 -10.78
CA SER A 27 5.17 7.52 -9.51
C SER A 27 3.87 7.38 -8.73
N CYS A 28 3.81 6.38 -7.83
CA CYS A 28 2.62 6.11 -7.02
C CYS A 28 2.36 7.20 -5.97
N VAL A 29 3.43 7.83 -5.49
CA VAL A 29 3.39 9.04 -4.67
C VAL A 29 3.88 10.19 -5.54
N LYS A 30 3.03 11.17 -5.81
CA LYS A 30 3.33 12.29 -6.72
C LYS A 30 3.64 13.54 -5.90
N ALA A 31 4.68 14.27 -6.29
CA ALA A 31 5.19 15.43 -5.55
C ALA A 31 4.16 16.58 -5.41
N GLY A 32 3.28 16.76 -6.40
CA GLY A 32 2.26 17.82 -6.42
C GLY A 32 0.84 17.39 -6.04
N ASP A 33 0.67 16.15 -5.56
CA ASP A 33 -0.65 15.57 -5.25
C ASP A 33 -0.60 15.06 -3.81
N GLN A 34 -1.16 15.86 -2.92
CA GLN A 34 -1.16 15.59 -1.48
C GLN A 34 -2.01 14.35 -1.14
N GLU A 35 -3.09 14.10 -1.87
CA GLU A 35 -3.92 12.90 -1.68
C GLU A 35 -3.09 11.62 -1.92
N SER A 36 -2.23 11.62 -2.93
CA SER A 36 -1.32 10.49 -3.22
C SER A 36 -0.32 10.19 -2.10
N GLN A 37 0.07 11.21 -1.34
CA GLN A 37 1.01 11.12 -0.22
C GLN A 37 0.31 10.57 1.03
N GLU A 38 -0.92 10.99 1.27
CA GLU A 38 -1.70 10.62 2.47
C GLU A 38 -2.43 9.28 2.34
N LEU A 39 -2.57 8.76 1.11
CA LEU A 39 -3.34 7.55 0.77
C LEU A 39 -3.01 6.32 1.62
N PHE A 40 -1.73 6.12 2.00
CA PHE A 40 -1.38 5.01 2.89
C PHE A 40 -1.84 5.22 4.33
N GLY A 41 -1.66 6.44 4.84
CA GLY A 41 -2.10 6.81 6.19
C GLY A 41 -3.61 6.69 6.32
N TYR A 42 -4.35 7.19 5.32
CA TYR A 42 -5.79 7.02 5.24
C TYR A 42 -6.21 5.54 5.25
N MET A 43 -5.59 4.71 4.41
CA MET A 43 -5.87 3.27 4.39
C MET A 43 -5.62 2.62 5.77
N ALA A 44 -4.46 2.88 6.39
CA ALA A 44 -4.13 2.34 7.70
C ALA A 44 -5.13 2.78 8.78
N GLN A 45 -5.54 4.05 8.75
CA GLN A 45 -6.57 4.58 9.65
C GLN A 45 -7.91 3.89 9.45
N GLN A 46 -8.34 3.66 8.21
CA GLN A 46 -9.58 2.93 7.93
C GLN A 46 -9.53 1.49 8.45
N LEU A 47 -8.39 0.80 8.32
CA LEU A 47 -8.21 -0.55 8.87
C LEU A 47 -8.27 -0.56 10.40
N MET A 48 -7.72 0.46 11.05
CA MET A 48 -7.82 0.68 12.50
C MET A 48 -9.27 0.90 12.94
N THR A 49 -9.97 1.85 12.33
CA THR A 49 -11.36 2.19 12.69
C THR A 49 -12.30 0.99 12.49
N LYS A 50 -12.02 0.13 11.52
CA LYS A 50 -12.76 -1.11 11.28
C LYS A 50 -12.37 -2.27 12.20
N GLY A 51 -11.31 -2.14 13.01
CA GLY A 51 -10.86 -3.18 13.93
C GLY A 51 -10.26 -4.42 13.25
N ILE A 52 -9.82 -4.31 11.99
CA ILE A 52 -9.37 -5.45 11.16
C ILE A 52 -7.86 -5.51 10.95
N MET A 53 -7.07 -4.70 11.66
CA MET A 53 -5.60 -4.71 11.52
C MET A 53 -4.95 -6.07 11.84
N GLY A 54 -5.57 -6.91 12.67
CA GLY A 54 -5.08 -8.27 12.92
C GLY A 54 -5.30 -9.23 11.75
N THR A 55 -6.23 -8.90 10.85
CA THR A 55 -6.64 -9.74 9.72
C THR A 55 -6.11 -9.21 8.39
N VAL A 56 -6.01 -7.89 8.25
CA VAL A 56 -5.56 -7.20 7.03
C VAL A 56 -4.33 -6.36 7.38
N GLN A 57 -3.18 -6.76 6.87
CA GLN A 57 -1.91 -6.10 7.15
C GLN A 57 -1.49 -5.18 5.99
N PRO A 58 -1.47 -3.85 6.18
CA PRO A 58 -0.97 -2.92 5.17
C PRO A 58 0.56 -2.93 5.15
N ILE A 59 1.15 -3.03 3.96
CA ILE A 59 2.61 -3.04 3.73
C ILE A 59 2.98 -1.93 2.75
N GLN A 60 4.00 -1.16 3.11
CA GLN A 60 4.61 -0.18 2.21
C GLN A 60 5.60 -0.89 1.31
N THR A 61 5.49 -0.67 0.00
CA THR A 61 6.38 -1.28 -1.00
C THR A 61 6.99 -0.24 -1.91
N SER A 62 8.09 -0.61 -2.56
CA SER A 62 8.67 0.15 -3.66
C SER A 62 7.85 -0.04 -4.95
N CYS A 63 8.43 0.30 -6.10
CA CYS A 63 7.76 0.22 -7.38
C CYS A 63 7.27 -1.22 -7.70
N LEU A 64 5.97 -1.37 -8.00
CA LEU A 64 5.36 -2.62 -8.44
C LEU A 64 5.31 -2.77 -9.98
N GLY A 65 6.12 -2.01 -10.71
CA GLY A 65 6.21 -2.07 -12.18
C GLY A 65 5.06 -1.44 -12.96
N ARG A 66 3.93 -1.11 -12.32
CA ARG A 66 2.70 -0.60 -12.95
C ARG A 66 2.48 0.91 -12.76
N CYS A 67 3.54 1.70 -12.89
CA CYS A 67 3.51 3.14 -12.60
C CYS A 67 2.46 3.94 -13.39
N GLN A 68 2.16 3.57 -14.65
CA GLN A 68 1.17 4.27 -15.48
C GLN A 68 -0.27 4.10 -14.96
N GLN A 69 -0.53 3.07 -14.17
CA GLN A 69 -1.82 2.80 -13.50
C GLN A 69 -1.75 3.18 -12.01
N GLY A 70 -0.70 3.89 -11.59
CA GLY A 70 -0.49 4.31 -10.22
C GLY A 70 -1.53 5.36 -9.78
N PRO A 71 -1.89 5.38 -8.48
CA PRO A 71 -1.35 4.59 -7.37
C PRO A 71 -1.82 3.13 -7.39
N VAL A 72 -0.88 2.19 -7.24
CA VAL A 72 -1.15 0.74 -7.29
C VAL A 72 -1.08 0.08 -5.92
N MET A 73 -1.91 -0.94 -5.76
CA MET A 73 -2.01 -1.78 -4.58
C MET A 73 -2.16 -3.23 -5.01
N LEU A 74 -1.42 -4.13 -4.37
CA LEU A 74 -1.53 -5.58 -4.55
C LEU A 74 -2.10 -6.17 -3.26
N VAL A 75 -3.07 -7.05 -3.37
CA VAL A 75 -3.70 -7.73 -2.23
C VAL A 75 -3.47 -9.22 -2.36
N GLU A 76 -2.88 -9.82 -1.34
CA GLU A 76 -2.63 -11.26 -1.23
C GLU A 76 -3.38 -11.84 -0.02
N PRO A 77 -3.89 -13.09 -0.08
CA PRO A 77 -3.94 -13.96 -1.24
C PRO A 77 -4.87 -13.41 -2.32
N GLY A 78 -4.38 -13.33 -3.56
CA GLY A 78 -5.20 -13.06 -4.73
C GLY A 78 -6.03 -14.28 -5.13
N HIS A 79 -7.22 -14.04 -5.70
CA HIS A 79 -7.96 -15.10 -6.42
C HIS A 79 -7.26 -15.46 -7.73
#